data_AF-A0A258DUS8-F1
#
_entry.id   AF-A0A258DUS8-F1
#
_cell.length_a   1.000
_cell.length_b   1.000
_cell.length_c   1.000
_cell.angle_alpha   90.00
_cell.angle_beta   90.00
_cell.angle_gamma   90.00
#
_symmetry.space_group_name_H-M   'P 1'
#
loop_
_entity.id
_entity.type
_entity.pdbx_description
1 polymer ?
#
loop_
_entity_poly.entity_id
_entity_poly.type
_entity_poly.pdbx_seq_one_letter_code
_entity_poly.pdbx_strand_id
1 'polypeptide(L)'
;MLKSQKIAQCFSPAAFIHDSEENYQAIEKLIREQEIGGLTFFHSRHSAAANFEKRAEVLDVSGTFEKLIGLINRYQAISKIPL
;
A
#
# COMPACT_ATOMS: atom_id res chain seq x y z
N MET A 1 -21.40 8.10 -7.32
CA MET A 1 -20.13 7.59 -7.89
C MET A 1 -20.30 7.32 -9.38
N LEU A 2 -19.34 7.76 -10.20
CA LEU A 2 -19.27 7.43 -11.63
C LEU A 2 -19.00 5.93 -11.82
N LYS A 3 -19.31 5.37 -13.00
CA LYS A 3 -19.06 3.93 -13.28
C LYS A 3 -17.58 3.56 -13.11
N SER A 4 -16.66 4.40 -13.57
CA SER A 4 -15.21 4.23 -13.39
C SER A 4 -14.80 4.21 -11.93
N GLN A 5 -15.35 5.11 -11.11
CA GLN A 5 -15.09 5.17 -9.67
C GLN A 5 -15.56 3.89 -8.96
N LYS A 6 -16.75 3.37 -9.30
CA LYS A 6 -17.22 2.08 -8.75
C LYS A 6 -16.28 0.93 -9.11
N ILE A 7 -15.73 0.93 -10.32
CA ILE A 7 -14.75 -0.06 -10.77
C ILE A 7 -13.45 0.10 -9.98
N ALA A 8 -12.93 1.32 -9.82
CA ALA A 8 -11.71 1.59 -9.06
C ALA A 8 -11.81 1.15 -7.59
N GLN A 9 -13.00 1.28 -6.99
CA GLN A 9 -13.29 0.81 -5.64
C GLN A 9 -13.18 -0.73 -5.47
N CYS A 10 -13.09 -1.49 -6.56
CA CYS A 10 -12.81 -2.93 -6.52
C CYS A 10 -11.31 -3.27 -6.58
N PHE A 11 -10.41 -2.28 -6.64
CA PHE A 11 -8.97 -2.50 -6.69
C PHE A 11 -8.30 -2.27 -5.33
N SER A 12 -7.40 -3.19 -4.99
CA SER A 12 -6.53 -3.14 -3.80
C SER A 12 -5.08 -3.40 -4.20
N PRO A 13 -4.34 -2.38 -4.70
CA PRO A 13 -2.94 -2.54 -5.07
C PRO A 13 -2.05 -2.84 -3.85
N ALA A 14 -0.90 -3.45 -4.13
CA ALA A 14 0.11 -3.73 -3.11
C ALA A 14 0.78 -2.42 -2.66
N ALA A 15 0.86 -2.21 -1.35
CA ALA A 15 1.65 -1.17 -0.71
C ALA A 15 2.72 -1.82 0.16
N PHE A 16 3.96 -1.31 0.13
CA PHE A 16 5.07 -1.89 0.89
C PHE A 16 5.42 -1.01 2.08
N ILE A 17 5.57 -1.59 3.27
CA ILE A 17 5.86 -0.84 4.50
C ILE A 17 7.26 -0.24 4.45
N HIS A 18 8.21 -0.97 3.87
CA HIS A 18 9.60 -0.54 3.67
C HIS A 18 9.86 -0.29 2.18
N ASP A 19 9.26 0.80 1.68
CA ASP A 19 9.50 1.32 0.33
C ASP A 19 10.17 2.70 0.36
N SER A 20 10.50 3.22 -0.82
CA SER A 20 10.98 4.59 -1.00
C SER A 20 9.84 5.62 -0.96
N GLU A 21 10.16 6.89 -0.69
CA GLU A 21 9.17 7.96 -0.68
C GLU A 21 8.50 8.15 -2.05
N GLU A 22 9.23 7.95 -3.15
CA GLU A 22 8.69 8.02 -4.50
C GLU A 22 7.58 6.97 -4.71
N ASN A 23 7.76 5.77 -4.14
CA ASN A 23 6.75 4.72 -4.22
C ASN A 23 5.54 4.99 -3.30
N TYR A 24 5.74 5.62 -2.14
CA TYR A 24 4.60 6.09 -1.34
C TYR A 24 3.79 7.15 -2.11
N GLN A 25 4.45 8.11 -2.76
CA GLN A 25 3.77 9.12 -3.57
C GLN A 25 3.03 8.50 -4.77
N ALA A 26 3.55 7.42 -5.35
CA ALA A 26 2.83 6.68 -6.38
C ALA A 26 1.52 6.06 -5.86
N ILE A 27 1.52 5.53 -4.63
CA ILE A 27 0.29 5.05 -3.96
C ILE A 27 -0.66 6.22 -3.69
N GLU A 28 -0.16 7.35 -3.20
CA GLU A 28 -0.98 8.56 -2.99
C GLU A 28 -1.65 9.03 -4.28
N LYS A 29 -0.95 8.93 -5.41
CA LYS A 29 -1.49 9.24 -6.73
C LYS A 29 -2.66 8.32 -7.08
N LEU A 30 -2.53 7.01 -6.85
CA LEU A 30 -3.63 6.05 -7.05
C LEU A 30 -4.84 6.37 -6.16
N ILE A 31 -4.61 6.73 -4.90
CA ILE A 31 -5.68 7.10 -3.96
C ILE A 31 -6.41 8.36 -4.44
N ARG A 32 -5.69 9.42 -4.81
CA ARG A 32 -6.28 10.72 -5.16
C ARG A 32 -6.89 10.77 -6.54
N GLU A 33 -6.22 10.19 -7.53
CA GLU A 33 -6.58 10.33 -8.94
C GLU A 33 -7.47 9.19 -9.42
N GLN A 34 -7.20 7.97 -8.98
CA GLN A 34 -7.95 6.79 -9.42
C GLN A 34 -9.04 6.40 -8.42
N GLU A 35 -8.96 6.89 -7.17
CA GLU A 35 -9.91 6.58 -6.10
C GLU A 35 -10.07 5.06 -5.91
N ILE A 36 -8.93 4.38 -5.73
CA ILE A 36 -8.89 2.95 -5.38
C ILE A 36 -9.65 2.68 -4.08
N GLY A 37 -10.17 1.45 -3.93
CA GLY A 37 -11.03 1.08 -2.81
C GLY A 37 -10.32 0.41 -1.64
N GLY A 38 -9.04 0.07 -1.78
CA GLY A 38 -8.27 -0.52 -0.68
C GLY A 38 -6.77 -0.57 -0.97
N LEU A 39 -6.02 -1.06 0.00
CA LEU A 39 -4.58 -1.34 -0.12
C LEU A 39 -4.25 -2.68 0.56
N THR A 40 -3.34 -3.43 -0.05
CA THR A 40 -2.81 -4.67 0.55
C THR A 40 -1.37 -4.44 0.99
N PHE A 41 -1.13 -4.38 2.30
CA PHE A 41 0.21 -4.14 2.83
C PHE A 41 1.10 -5.39 2.79
N PHE A 42 2.35 -5.20 2.37
CA PHE A 42 3.45 -6.16 2.43
C PHE A 42 4.66 -5.54 3.13
N HIS A 43 5.56 -6.35 3.68
CA HIS A 43 6.75 -5.84 4.38
C HIS A 43 7.66 -5.02 3.44
N SER A 44 8.10 -5.62 2.34
CA SER A 44 8.95 -4.99 1.33
C SER A 44 8.80 -5.71 -0.01
N ARG A 45 9.28 -5.08 -1.10
CA ARG A 45 9.27 -5.71 -2.44
C ARG A 45 10.07 -7.01 -2.47
N HIS A 46 11.23 -7.01 -1.82
CA HIS A 46 12.08 -8.19 -1.67
C HIS A 46 11.38 -9.32 -0.91
N SER A 47 10.72 -8.99 0.21
CA SER A 47 9.94 -9.97 0.98
C SER A 47 8.81 -10.59 0.15
N ALA A 48 8.11 -9.79 -0.66
CA ALA A 48 7.07 -10.30 -1.55
C ALA A 48 7.65 -11.23 -2.65
N ALA A 49 8.81 -10.90 -3.22
CA ALA A 49 9.51 -11.76 -4.17
C ALA A 49 10.03 -13.06 -3.52
N ALA A 50 10.57 -12.99 -2.31
CA ALA A 50 11.03 -14.16 -1.56
C ALA A 50 9.89 -15.13 -1.23
N ASN A 51 8.69 -14.61 -0.89
CA ASN A 51 7.48 -15.42 -0.74
C ASN A 51 7.09 -16.13 -2.04
N PHE A 52 7.26 -15.47 -3.18
CA PHE A 52 7.05 -16.08 -4.49
C PHE A 52 8.10 -17.18 -4.78
N GLU A 53 9.36 -16.94 -4.43
CA GLU A 53 10.48 -17.86 -4.65
C GLU A 53 10.63 -18.97 -3.57
N LYS A 54 9.78 -18.99 -2.54
CA LYS A 54 9.88 -19.88 -1.36
C LYS A 54 11.25 -19.83 -0.66
N ARG A 55 11.91 -18.67 -0.67
CA ARG A 55 13.18 -18.45 0.03
C ARG A 55 12.92 -17.79 1.38
N ALA A 56 13.46 -18.36 2.45
CA ALA A 56 13.37 -17.77 3.77
C ALA A 56 14.43 -16.66 3.90
N GLU A 57 13.98 -15.42 4.02
CA GLU A 57 14.85 -14.27 4.25
C GLU A 57 14.72 -13.82 5.72
N VAL A 58 15.83 -13.49 6.35
CA VAL A 58 15.82 -12.85 7.68
C VAL A 58 15.62 -11.36 7.47
N LEU A 59 14.40 -10.89 7.72
CA LEU A 59 14.02 -9.48 7.60
C LEU A 59 14.20 -8.78 8.94
N ASP A 60 14.74 -7.56 8.91
CA ASP A 60 14.62 -6.65 10.04
C ASP A 60 13.18 -6.15 10.12
N VAL A 61 12.54 -6.40 11.26
CA VAL A 61 11.14 -6.04 11.54
C VAL A 61 11.03 -4.85 12.50
N SER A 62 12.15 -4.30 12.97
CA SER A 62 12.17 -3.17 13.91
C SER A 62 11.41 -1.96 13.34
N GLY A 63 10.56 -1.34 14.16
CA GLY A 63 9.77 -0.16 13.78
C GLY A 63 8.66 -0.39 12.73
N THR A 64 8.43 -1.64 12.30
CA THR A 64 7.45 -1.94 11.24
C THR A 64 6.02 -1.59 11.66
N PHE A 65 5.68 -1.78 12.92
CA PHE A 65 4.34 -1.48 13.44
C PHE A 65 4.06 0.03 13.39
N GLU A 66 4.98 0.84 13.91
CA GLU A 66 4.87 2.30 13.93
C GLU A 66 4.83 2.86 12.51
N LYS A 67 5.66 2.32 11.61
CA LYS A 67 5.67 2.71 10.19
C LYS A 67 4.36 2.35 9.49
N LEU A 68 3.81 1.15 9.75
CA LEU A 68 2.52 0.73 9.22
C LEU A 68 1.40 1.67 9.66
N ILE A 69 1.32 2.01 10.95
CA ILE A 69 0.33 2.96 11.47
C ILE A 69 0.51 4.34 10.82
N GLY A 70 1.76 4.80 10.65
CA GLY A 70 2.07 6.05 9.96
C GLY A 70 1.56 6.06 8.51
N LEU A 71 1.78 4.98 7.76
CA LEU A 71 1.31 4.84 6.38
C LEU A 71 -0.22 4.76 6.30
N ILE A 72 -0.88 4.02 7.19
CA ILE A 72 -2.35 3.95 7.25
C ILE A 72 -2.93 5.36 7.45
N ASN A 73 -2.41 6.11 8.43
CA ASN A 73 -2.89 7.46 8.70
C ASN A 73 -2.61 8.40 7.51
N ARG A 74 -1.41 8.33 6.92
CA ARG A 74 -1.02 9.12 5.74
C ARG A 74 -1.96 8.89 4.56
N TYR A 75 -2.29 7.63 4.26
CA TYR A 75 -3.14 7.26 3.13
C TYR A 75 -4.63 7.51 3.39
N GLN A 76 -5.13 7.25 4.61
CA GLN A 76 -6.53 7.55 4.95
C GLN A 76 -6.81 9.06 4.91
N ALA A 77 -5.87 9.89 5.35
CA ALA A 77 -6.01 11.36 5.37
C ALA A 77 -6.23 11.98 3.98
N ILE A 78 -5.86 11.27 2.91
CA ILE A 78 -5.95 11.74 1.54
C ILE A 78 -7.04 11.02 0.72
N SER A 79 -7.67 10.02 1.33
CA SER A 79 -8.75 9.25 0.72
C SER A 79 -10.08 9.99 0.81
N LYS A 80 -10.89 9.94 -0.26
CA LYS A 80 -12.25 10.52 -0.24
C LYS A 80 -13.29 9.54 0.32
N ILE A 81 -13.07 8.27 0.05
CA ILE A 81 -13.81 7.12 0.58
C ILE A 81 -12.78 6.35 1.40
N PRO A 82 -13.10 5.94 2.65
CA PRO A 82 -12.16 5.18 3.47
C PRO A 82 -11.63 3.96 2.71
N LEU A 83 -10.30 3.85 2.68
CA LEU A 83 -9.55 2.72 2.10
C LEU A 83 -9.68 1.47 2.98
#